data_AF-A0A920PNR3-F1
#
_entry.id   AF-A0A920PNR3-F1
#
_cell.length_a   1.000
_cell.length_b   1.000
_cell.length_c   1.000
_cell.angle_alpha   90.00
_cell.angle_beta   90.00
_cell.angle_gamma   90.00
#
_symmetry.space_group_name_H-M   'P 1'
#
loop_
_entity.id
_entity.type
_entity.pdbx_description
1 polymer ?
#
loop_
_entity_poly.entity_id
_entity_poly.type
_entity_poly.pdbx_seq_one_letter_code
_entity_poly.pdbx_strand_id
1 'polypeptide(L)' 'MDVSRRRLSKVHIEDTVSADEVFTVLMGDEVEPRRAFIERNAFSVSQLDI' A
#
# COMPACT_ATOMS: atom_id res chain seq x y z
N MET A 1 -15.06 18.31 10.26
CA MET A 1 -15.59 17.10 9.59
C MET A 1 -16.99 17.41 9.02
N ASP A 2 -17.07 18.24 7.99
CA ASP A 2 -18.35 18.56 7.33
C ASP A 2 -18.68 17.47 6.32
N VAL A 3 -19.84 16.82 6.47
CA VAL A 3 -20.29 15.74 5.59
C VAL A 3 -20.46 16.22 4.16
N SER A 4 -20.80 17.50 3.95
CA SER A 4 -21.05 18.08 2.64
C SER A 4 -19.77 18.45 1.87
N ARG A 5 -18.62 18.53 2.56
CA ARG A 5 -17.33 18.96 1.97
C ARG A 5 -16.24 17.89 2.04
N ARG A 6 -16.50 16.76 2.67
CA ARG A 6 -15.51 15.67 2.79
C ARG A 6 -15.44 14.86 1.51
N ARG A 7 -14.23 14.41 1.17
CA ARG A 7 -13.98 13.39 0.14
C ARG A 7 -13.70 12.07 0.83
N LEU A 8 -14.49 11.04 0.53
CA LEU A 8 -14.32 9.69 1.07
C LEU A 8 -13.84 8.75 -0.04
N SER A 9 -12.97 7.81 0.32
CA SER A 9 -12.66 6.65 -0.51
C SER A 9 -12.97 5.39 0.31
N LYS A 10 -13.69 4.44 -0.29
CA LYS A 10 -14.00 3.16 0.34
C LYS A 10 -12.88 2.19 0.02
N VAL A 11 -12.26 1.62 1.05
CA VAL A 11 -11.21 0.61 0.88
C VAL A 11 -11.86 -0.72 0.50
N HIS A 12 -11.28 -1.38 -0.51
CA HIS A 12 -11.67 -2.71 -0.97
C HIS A 12 -10.46 -3.65 -0.87
N ILE A 13 -10.72 -4.90 -0.52
CA ILE A 13 -9.71 -5.97 -0.51
C ILE A 13 -10.09 -6.92 -1.64
N GLU A 14 -9.26 -6.98 -2.67
CA GLU A 14 -9.49 -7.80 -3.87
C GLU A 14 -8.93 -9.21 -3.68
N ASP A 15 -7.74 -9.31 -3.11
CA ASP A 15 -7.08 -10.56 -2.76
C ASP A 15 -6.51 -10.46 -1.35
N THR A 16 -7.01 -11.35 -0.48
CA THR A 16 -6.64 -11.38 0.93
C THR A 16 -5.24 -11.93 1.16
N VAL A 17 -4.75 -12.83 0.29
CA VAL A 17 -3.43 -13.46 0.47
C VAL A 17 -2.33 -12.47 0.12
N SER A 18 -2.41 -11.86 -1.07
CA SER A 18 -1.42 -10.85 -1.46
C SER A 18 -1.42 -9.63 -0.54
N ALA A 19 -2.60 -9.21 -0.03
CA ALA A 19 -2.68 -8.14 0.95
C ALA A 19 -1.90 -8.47 2.24
N ASP A 20 -2.05 -9.69 2.77
CA ASP A 20 -1.35 -10.13 3.99
C ASP A 20 0.17 -10.19 3.80
N GLU A 21 0.62 -10.67 2.63
CA GLU A 21 2.05 -10.65 2.27
C GLU A 21 2.61 -9.23 2.23
N VAL A 22 1.88 -8.29 1.60
CA VAL A 22 2.28 -6.87 1.54
C VAL A 22 2.31 -6.24 2.93
N PHE A 23 1.34 -6.54 3.80
CA PHE A 23 1.35 -6.06 5.18
C PHE A 23 2.55 -6.60 5.95
N THR A 24 2.87 -7.88 5.82
CA THR A 24 4.02 -8.49 6.48
C THR A 24 5.33 -7.84 6.04
N VAL A 25 5.53 -7.61 4.73
CA VAL A 25 6.75 -7.00 4.21
C VAL A 25 6.91 -5.55 4.64
N LEU A 26 5.82 -4.77 4.66
CA LEU A 26 5.88 -3.32 4.94
C LEU A 26 5.82 -3.00 6.44
N MET A 27 5.06 -3.78 7.20
CA MET A 27 4.74 -3.50 8.61
C MET A 27 5.38 -4.49 9.58
N GLY A 28 6.07 -5.53 9.09
CA GLY A 28 6.82 -6.47 9.92
C GLY A 28 8.07 -5.86 10.56
N ASP A 29 8.70 -6.66 11.42
CA ASP A 29 9.87 -6.27 12.21
C ASP A 29 11.16 -6.26 11.38
N GLU A 30 11.20 -7.02 10.29
CA GLU A 30 12.40 -7.16 9.46
C GLU A 30 12.61 -5.91 8.58
N VAL A 31 13.77 -5.28 8.75
CA VAL A 31 14.12 -4.04 8.03
C VAL A 31 14.53 -4.32 6.58
N GLU A 32 15.21 -5.43 6.33
CA GLU A 32 15.80 -5.73 5.01
C GLU A 32 14.73 -5.98 3.92
N PRO A 33 13.69 -6.81 4.15
CA PRO A 33 12.63 -7.03 3.15
C PRO A 33 11.90 -5.73 2.80
N ARG A 34 11.64 -4.89 3.81
CA ARG A 34 11.03 -3.57 3.62
C ARG A 34 11.89 -2.64 2.77
N ARG A 35 13.20 -2.56 3.05
CA ARG A 35 14.13 -1.74 2.27
C ARG A 35 14.15 -2.18 0.80
N ALA A 36 14.33 -3.48 0.55
CA ALA A 36 14.34 -4.03 -0.80
C ALA A 36 13.00 -3.80 -1.53
N PHE A 37 11.87 -3.87 -0.84
CA PHE A 37 10.56 -3.55 -1.43
C PHE A 37 10.47 -2.08 -1.85
N ILE A 38 10.89 -1.15 -0.99
CA ILE A 38 10.86 0.28 -1.28
C ILE A 38 11.77 0.60 -2.47
N GLU A 39 13.02 0.13 -2.46
CA GLU A 39 13.98 0.41 -3.54
C GLU A 39 13.50 -0.10 -4.91
N ARG A 40 12.86 -1.26 -4.95
CA ARG A 40 12.32 -1.85 -6.18
C ARG A 40 11.13 -1.06 -6.75
N ASN A 41 10.29 -0.49 -5.89
CA ASN A 41 8.99 0.07 -6.32
C ASN A 41 8.92 1.60 -6.30
N ALA A 42 9.84 2.29 -5.60
CA ALA A 42 9.76 3.74 -5.36
C ALA A 42 9.64 4.59 -6.64
N PHE A 43 10.30 4.18 -7.72
CA PHE A 43 10.27 4.92 -8.99
C PHE A 43 9.06 4.60 -9.86
N SER A 44 8.39 3.47 -9.61
CA SER A 44 7.26 2.99 -10.41
C SER A 44 5.90 3.51 -9.92
N VAL A 45 5.86 4.20 -8.79
CA VAL A 45 4.62 4.69 -8.15
C VAL A 45 3.80 5.61 -9.07
N SER A 46 4.45 6.37 -9.96
CA SER A 46 3.77 7.27 -10.89
C SER A 46 2.98 6.56 -11.99
N GLN A 47 3.14 5.24 -12.15
CA GLN A 47 2.53 4.44 -13.21
C GLN A 47 1.44 3.49 -12.69
N LEU A 48 1.01 3.64 -11.42
CA LEU A 48 0.04 2.73 -10.80
C LEU A 48 -1.39 2.89 -11.33
N ASP A 49 -1.75 4.10 -11.78
CA ASP A 49 -3.11 4.47 -12.17
C ASP A 49 -3.23 4.86 -13.68
N ILE A 50 -2.27 4.45 -14.52
CA ILE A 50 -2.27 4.70 -15.98
C ILE A 50 -3.05 3.62 -16.73
#